data_AF-A0A842QSE1-F1
#
_entry.id   AF-A0A842QSE1-F1
#
_cell.length_a   1.000
_cell.length_b   1.000
_cell.length_c   1.000
_cell.angle_alpha   90.00
_cell.angle_beta   90.00
_cell.angle_gamma   90.00
#
_symmetry.space_group_name_H-M   'P 1'
#
loop_
_entity.id
_entity.type
_entity.pdbx_description
1 polymer ?
#
loop_
_entity_poly.entity_id
_entity_poly.type
_entity_poly.pdbx_seq_one_letter_code
_entity_poly.pdbx_strand_id
1 'polypeptide(L)'
;MVDKVLVPIDGSEQSDKALMKALEIAEAEKADLDLFHVVERQPLPYGEYPFTKYPLGWVKGMAGVTDPRRYPQWAKSFNESYIEHAEHYFSQALKKVQEKKI
;
A
#
# COMPACT_ATOMS: atom_id res chain seq x y z
N MET A 1 -16.18 11.34 -20.22
CA MET A 1 -16.97 10.76 -19.13
C MET A 1 -16.07 9.80 -18.40
N VAL A 2 -15.62 10.23 -17.23
CA VAL A 2 -14.84 9.44 -16.29
C VAL A 2 -15.70 9.25 -15.06
N ASP A 3 -16.00 8.01 -14.69
CA ASP A 3 -16.85 7.72 -13.53
C ASP A 3 -16.02 7.51 -12.25
N LYS A 4 -14.74 7.17 -12.40
CA LYS A 4 -13.82 6.94 -11.28
C LYS A 4 -12.38 7.29 -11.63
N VAL A 5 -11.67 7.92 -10.70
CA VAL A 5 -10.25 8.30 -10.79
C VAL A 5 -9.47 7.55 -9.70
N LEU A 6 -8.44 6.80 -10.10
CA LEU A 6 -7.53 6.12 -9.17
C LEU A 6 -6.22 6.91 -9.06
N VAL A 7 -5.81 7.25 -7.84
CA VAL A 7 -4.61 8.04 -7.58
C VAL A 7 -3.61 7.27 -6.71
N PRO A 8 -2.42 6.94 -7.24
CA PRO A 8 -1.31 6.50 -6.43
C PRO A 8 -0.81 7.63 -5.53
N ILE A 9 -0.66 7.35 -4.24
CA ILE A 9 0.03 8.21 -3.30
C ILE A 9 1.26 7.49 -2.76
N ASP A 10 2.39 8.18 -2.67
CA ASP A 10 3.63 7.68 -2.06
C ASP A 10 4.21 8.65 -1.01
N GLY A 11 3.53 9.79 -0.80
CA GLY A 11 3.94 10.84 0.13
C GLY A 11 4.91 11.87 -0.46
N SER A 12 5.33 11.71 -1.72
CA SER A 12 6.13 12.70 -2.43
C SER A 12 5.31 13.93 -2.83
N GLU A 13 5.99 15.07 -3.02
CA GLU A 13 5.38 16.31 -3.54
C GLU A 13 4.73 16.10 -4.92
N GLN A 14 5.27 15.19 -5.72
CA GLN A 14 4.80 14.82 -7.04
C GLN A 14 3.49 14.06 -6.94
N SER A 15 3.37 13.16 -5.95
CA SER A 15 2.10 12.49 -5.66
C SER A 15 1.04 13.48 -5.15
N ASP A 16 1.42 14.49 -4.38
CA ASP A 16 0.50 15.57 -3.97
C ASP A 16 -0.02 16.36 -5.19
N LYS A 17 0.86 16.70 -6.14
CA LYS A 17 0.45 17.38 -7.40
C LYS A 17 -0.47 16.51 -8.26
N ALA A 18 -0.20 15.21 -8.33
CA ALA A 18 -1.06 14.26 -9.04
C ALA A 18 -2.44 14.17 -8.38
N LEU A 19 -2.50 14.14 -7.05
CA LEU A 19 -3.75 14.17 -6.28
C LEU A 19 -4.56 15.44 -6.56
N MET A 20 -3.91 16.61 -6.59
CA MET A 20 -4.59 17.86 -6.94
C MET A 20 -5.22 17.81 -8.33
N LYS A 21 -4.48 17.29 -9.32
CA LYS A 21 -5.02 17.20 -10.67
C LYS A 21 -6.17 16.21 -10.77
N ALA A 22 -6.09 15.11 -10.03
CA ALA A 22 -7.15 14.11 -9.97
C ALA A 22 -8.42 14.66 -9.30
N LEU A 23 -8.29 15.50 -8.27
CA LEU A 23 -9.42 16.20 -7.65
C LEU A 23 -10.13 17.12 -8.65
N GLU A 24 -9.38 17.93 -9.41
CA GLU A 24 -9.97 18.78 -10.46
C GLU A 24 -10.78 17.97 -11.48
N ILE A 25 -10.25 16.82 -11.90
CA ILE A 25 -10.92 15.93 -12.85
C ILE A 25 -12.17 15.32 -12.22
N ALA A 26 -12.06 14.83 -10.99
CA ALA A 26 -13.18 14.20 -10.29
C ALA A 26 -14.32 15.19 -10.02
N GLU A 27 -14.01 16.43 -9.64
CA GLU A 27 -15.01 17.48 -9.46
C GLU A 27 -15.70 17.85 -10.78
N ALA A 28 -14.94 18.01 -11.86
CA ALA A 28 -15.47 18.37 -13.17
C ALA A 28 -16.39 17.29 -13.74
N GLU A 29 -16.02 16.01 -13.57
CA GLU A 29 -16.76 14.86 -14.11
C GLU A 29 -17.79 14.28 -13.11
N LYS A 30 -17.82 14.78 -11.86
CA LYS A 30 -18.56 14.17 -10.73
C LYS A 30 -18.21 12.69 -10.54
N ALA A 31 -16.93 12.38 -10.68
CA ALA A 31 -16.38 11.03 -10.57
C ALA A 31 -16.04 10.69 -9.11
N ASP A 32 -16.05 9.40 -8.78
CA ASP A 32 -15.45 8.92 -7.54
C ASP A 32 -13.92 9.02 -7.59
N LEU A 33 -13.27 9.30 -6.45
CA LEU A 33 -11.81 9.35 -6.35
C LEU A 33 -11.32 8.32 -5.33
N ASP A 34 -10.60 7.33 -5.82
CA ASP A 34 -9.98 6.27 -5.00
C ASP A 34 -8.49 6.58 -4.83
N LEU A 35 -8.01 6.54 -3.59
CA LEU A 35 -6.58 6.62 -3.28
C LEU A 35 -6.00 5.21 -3.12
N PHE A 36 -4.78 5.00 -3.57
CA PHE A 36 -4.05 3.76 -3.29
C PHE A 36 -2.58 4.03 -2.98
N HIS A 37 -2.00 3.21 -2.12
CA HIS A 37 -0.59 3.27 -1.74
C HIS A 37 0.04 1.89 -1.91
N VAL A 38 1.23 1.82 -2.52
CA VAL A 38 2.02 0.58 -2.56
C VAL A 38 2.94 0.56 -1.36
N VAL A 39 2.72 -0.39 -0.46
CA VAL A 39 3.69 -0.71 0.59
C VAL A 39 4.65 -1.77 0.10
N GLU A 40 5.95 -1.52 0.21
CA GLU A 40 6.94 -2.57 -0.03
C GLU A 40 6.77 -3.66 1.02
N ARG A 41 6.82 -4.92 0.55
CA ARG A 41 6.79 -6.05 1.46
C ARG A 41 8.09 -6.07 2.26
N GLN A 42 8.01 -5.79 3.55
CA GLN A 42 9.13 -5.96 4.45
C GLN A 42 9.58 -7.44 4.40
N PRO A 43 10.87 -7.70 4.10
CA PRO A 43 11.40 -9.03 4.22
C PRO A 43 11.32 -9.44 5.69
N LEU A 44 10.81 -10.64 5.95
CA LEU A 44 10.75 -11.18 7.31
C LEU A 44 12.16 -11.13 7.96
N PRO A 45 12.27 -10.84 9.27
CA PRO A 45 13.54 -10.86 9.95
C PRO A 45 14.26 -12.18 9.68
N TYR A 46 15.51 -12.08 9.22
CA TYR A 46 16.34 -13.22 8.84
C TYR A 46 16.62 -14.06 10.11
N GLY A 47 15.83 -15.10 10.33
CA GLY A 47 15.92 -15.96 11.52
C GLY A 47 14.59 -16.54 11.99
N GLU A 48 13.46 -15.93 11.62
CA GLU A 48 12.11 -16.42 11.99
C GLU A 48 11.46 -17.31 10.93
N TYR A 49 12.20 -17.68 9.89
CA TYR A 49 11.76 -18.76 9.00
C TYR A 49 11.95 -20.10 9.75
N PRO A 50 10.90 -20.95 9.92
CA PRO A 50 11.05 -22.31 10.44
C PRO A 50 11.97 -23.21 9.59
N PHE A 51 12.51 -22.70 8.49
CA PHE A 51 13.03 -23.46 7.36
C PHE A 51 14.47 -23.11 6.99
N THR A 52 15.22 -22.38 7.84
CA THR A 52 16.65 -22.08 7.63
C THR A 52 17.56 -23.33 7.63
N LYS A 53 17.00 -24.52 7.86
CA LYS A 53 17.71 -25.80 7.74
C LYS A 53 17.98 -26.24 6.29
N TYR A 54 17.38 -25.59 5.28
CA TYR A 54 17.57 -25.99 3.88
C TYR A 54 18.48 -25.02 3.10
N PRO A 55 19.38 -25.53 2.24
CA PRO A 55 20.32 -24.71 1.49
C PRO A 55 19.62 -23.80 0.47
N LEU A 56 20.17 -22.58 0.31
CA LEU A 56 19.70 -21.46 -0.52
C LEU A 56 19.32 -21.81 -1.97
N GLY A 57 19.76 -22.95 -2.52
CA GLY A 57 19.43 -23.41 -3.87
C GLY A 57 17.99 -23.91 -4.07
N TRP A 58 17.24 -24.22 -3.01
CA TRP A 58 15.86 -24.74 -3.09
C TRP A 58 14.78 -23.65 -2.96
N VAL A 59 15.17 -22.40 -2.74
CA VAL A 59 14.28 -21.29 -2.38
C VAL A 59 13.50 -20.73 -3.59
N LYS A 60 13.83 -21.13 -4.82
CA LYS A 60 13.20 -20.65 -6.06
C LYS A 60 11.68 -20.95 -6.16
N GLY A 61 11.13 -21.79 -5.28
CA GLY A 61 9.71 -22.15 -5.22
C GLY A 61 8.89 -21.56 -4.05
N MET A 62 9.46 -20.70 -3.19
CA MET A 62 8.84 -20.30 -1.92
C MET A 62 7.88 -19.10 -1.98
N ALA A 63 7.42 -18.66 -3.15
CA ALA A 63 6.34 -17.67 -3.25
C ALA A 63 5.08 -18.10 -2.46
N GLY A 64 4.84 -19.41 -2.33
CA GLY A 64 3.70 -19.97 -1.58
C GLY A 64 3.83 -20.03 -0.05
N VAL A 65 4.99 -19.73 0.54
CA VAL A 65 5.16 -19.68 2.02
C VAL A 65 4.68 -18.34 2.58
N THR A 66 4.61 -17.34 1.71
CA THR A 66 4.13 -16.01 2.02
C THR A 66 2.64 -15.83 1.69
N ASP A 67 1.95 -16.93 1.35
CA ASP A 67 0.52 -16.96 1.06
C ASP A 67 -0.27 -16.91 2.39
N PRO A 68 -0.96 -15.81 2.68
CA PRO A 68 -1.72 -15.66 3.92
C PRO A 68 -2.84 -16.70 4.07
N ARG A 69 -3.26 -17.36 2.97
CA ARG A 69 -4.23 -18.47 3.02
C ARG A 69 -3.67 -19.74 3.65
N ARG A 70 -2.33 -19.88 3.71
CA ARG A 70 -1.64 -21.09 4.18
C ARG A 70 -1.11 -20.95 5.62
N TYR A 71 -0.92 -19.72 6.11
CA TYR A 71 -0.41 -19.41 7.44
C TYR A 71 -1.17 -18.24 8.09
N PRO A 72 -2.44 -18.45 8.51
CA PRO A 72 -3.33 -17.38 8.94
C PRO A 72 -2.89 -16.65 10.22
N GLN A 73 -2.20 -17.33 11.13
CA GLN A 73 -1.72 -16.73 12.38
C GLN A 73 -0.60 -15.70 12.17
N TRP A 74 0.17 -15.84 11.08
CA TRP A 74 1.22 -14.89 10.71
C TRP A 74 0.67 -13.80 9.80
N ALA A 75 -0.28 -14.14 8.92
CA ALA A 75 -0.96 -13.18 8.05
C ALA A 75 -1.56 -11.99 8.84
N LYS A 76 -2.07 -12.23 10.06
CA LYS A 76 -2.71 -11.20 10.87
C LYS A 76 -1.72 -10.10 11.32
N SER A 77 -0.62 -10.47 11.97
CA SER A 77 0.37 -9.50 12.45
C SER A 77 1.11 -8.81 11.31
N PHE A 78 1.32 -9.51 10.17
CA PHE A 78 1.88 -8.89 8.97
C PHE A 78 0.93 -7.84 8.40
N ASN A 79 -0.35 -8.17 8.20
CA ASN A 79 -1.31 -7.24 7.60
C ASN A 79 -1.54 -6.01 8.46
N GLU A 80 -1.60 -6.13 9.79
CA GLU A 80 -1.81 -5.00 10.69
C GLU A 80 -0.72 -3.92 10.55
N SER A 81 0.56 -4.30 10.49
CA SER A 81 1.66 -3.33 10.29
C SER A 81 1.61 -2.65 8.91
N TYR A 82 1.24 -3.37 7.84
CA TYR A 82 1.09 -2.76 6.52
C TYR A 82 -0.09 -1.80 6.45
N ILE A 83 -1.19 -2.14 7.14
CA ILE A 83 -2.39 -1.30 7.22
C ILE A 83 -2.06 0.00 7.97
N GLU A 84 -1.42 -0.07 9.13
CA GLU A 84 -1.02 1.12 9.89
C GLU A 84 -0.10 2.05 9.07
N HIS A 85 0.86 1.47 8.34
CA HIS A 85 1.74 2.23 7.46
C HIS A 85 0.95 2.93 6.35
N ALA A 86 0.03 2.23 5.68
CA ALA A 86 -0.79 2.83 4.63
C ALA A 86 -1.75 3.92 5.17
N GLU A 87 -2.37 3.69 6.33
CA GLU A 87 -3.26 4.65 7.00
C GLU A 87 -2.55 5.98 7.32
N HIS A 88 -1.25 5.93 7.65
CA HIS A 88 -0.46 7.15 7.81
C HIS A 88 -0.47 8.02 6.55
N TYR A 89 -0.20 7.46 5.37
CA TYR A 89 -0.17 8.23 4.11
C TYR A 89 -1.56 8.73 3.72
N PHE A 90 -2.60 7.92 3.90
CA PHE A 90 -3.97 8.33 3.61
C PHE A 90 -4.41 9.49 4.52
N SER A 91 -4.12 9.42 5.83
CA SER A 91 -4.48 10.48 6.78
C SER A 91 -3.80 11.81 6.43
N GLN A 92 -2.53 11.77 6.00
CA GLN A 92 -1.79 12.96 5.57
C GLN A 92 -2.36 13.54 4.27
N ALA A 93 -2.67 12.69 3.28
CA ALA A 93 -3.30 13.12 2.04
C ALA A 93 -4.67 13.79 2.31
N LEU A 94 -5.52 13.16 3.14
CA LEU A 94 -6.82 13.72 3.52
C LEU A 94 -6.70 15.06 4.24
N LYS A 95 -5.77 15.17 5.19
CA LYS A 95 -5.53 16.42 5.92
C LYS A 95 -5.13 17.55 4.97
N LYS A 96 -4.21 17.28 4.04
CA LYS A 96 -3.76 18.26 3.05
C LYS A 96 -4.89 18.73 2.14
N VAL A 97 -5.74 17.81 1.68
CA VAL A 97 -6.94 18.12 0.89
C VAL A 97 -7.92 18.99 1.69
N GLN A 98 -8.21 18.62 2.95
CA GLN A 98 -9.13 19.36 3.81
C GLN A 98 -8.65 20.77 4.15
N GLU A 99 -7.35 20.94 4.40
CA GLU A 99 -6.77 22.23 4.76
C GLU A 99 -6.58 23.16 3.56
N LYS A 100 -6.79 22.68 2.32
CA LYS A 100 -6.40 23.39 1.07
C LYS A 100 -4.96 23.92 1.12
N LYS A 101 -4.08 23.24 1.87
CA LYS A 101 -2.68 23.63 2.12
C LYS A 101 -1.70 22.79 1.29
N ILE A 102 -2.04 22.56 0.02
CA ILE A 102 -1.12 21.94 -0.93
C ILE A 102 -0.54 23.04 -1.80
#